data_AF-C6W3M7-F1
#
_entry.id   AF-C6W3M7-F1
#
_cell.length_a   1.000
_cell.length_b   1.000
_cell.length_c   1.000
_cell.angle_alpha   90.00
_cell.angle_beta   90.00
_cell.angle_gamma   90.00
#
_symmetry.space_group_name_H-M   'P 1'
#
loop_
_entity.id
_entity.type
_entity.pdbx_description
1 polymer ?
#
loop_
_entity_poly.entity_id
_entity_poly.type
_entity_poly.pdbx_seq_one_letter_code
_entity_poly.pdbx_strand_id
1 'polypeptide(L)'
;MPPRYYLDTLVFGGVFDAEFEVESRRIFELVKFGEVICILSEVTQGELADAPKRVRHFVQSIMGYFIEEIPLTDESILLAELKL
;
A
#
# COMPACT_ATOMS: atom_id res chain seq x y z
N MET A 1 -2.00 -19.34 -6.16
CA MET A 1 -1.18 -18.30 -5.51
C MET A 1 -2.01 -17.04 -5.45
N PRO A 2 -2.22 -16.42 -4.27
CA PRO A 2 -2.96 -15.17 -4.19
C PRO A 2 -2.27 -14.09 -5.04
N PRO A 3 -3.02 -13.22 -5.73
CA PRO A 3 -2.45 -12.13 -6.49
C PRO A 3 -1.75 -11.12 -5.57
N ARG A 4 -0.72 -10.46 -6.12
CA ARG A 4 0.00 -9.36 -5.48
C ARG A 4 -0.53 -8.04 -6.02
N TYR A 5 -1.02 -7.18 -5.14
CA TYR A 5 -1.52 -5.85 -5.53
C TYR A 5 -0.54 -4.80 -5.04
N TYR A 6 -0.01 -4.03 -5.98
CA TYR A 6 0.66 -2.77 -5.68
C TYR A 6 -0.42 -1.69 -5.56
N LEU A 7 -0.59 -1.15 -4.35
CA LEU A 7 -1.66 -0.18 -4.06
C LEU A 7 -1.11 1.24 -4.07
N ASP A 8 -1.84 2.15 -4.70
CA ASP A 8 -1.60 3.58 -4.60
C ASP A 8 -1.89 4.08 -3.17
N THR A 9 -1.20 5.15 -2.74
CA THR A 9 -1.40 5.74 -1.40
C THR A 9 -2.81 6.26 -1.17
N LEU A 10 -3.52 6.65 -2.23
CA LEU A 10 -4.92 7.05 -2.17
C LEU A 10 -5.84 5.90 -1.74
N VAL A 11 -5.50 4.64 -1.98
CA VAL A 11 -6.29 3.49 -1.51
C VAL A 11 -6.23 3.37 0.01
N PHE A 12 -5.07 3.65 0.62
CA PHE A 12 -4.93 3.70 2.08
C PHE A 12 -5.69 4.91 2.66
N GLY A 13 -5.63 6.05 1.99
CA GLY A 13 -6.40 7.25 2.34
C GLY A 13 -7.91 7.02 2.25
N GLY A 14 -8.34 6.29 1.22
CA GLY A 14 -9.72 5.99 0.90
C GLY A 14 -10.48 5.26 2.01
N VAL A 15 -9.78 4.52 2.88
CA VAL A 15 -10.35 3.93 4.11
C VAL A 15 -11.00 4.97 5.03
N PHE A 16 -10.62 6.24 4.91
CA PHE A 16 -11.15 7.37 5.67
C PHE A 16 -11.75 8.47 4.80
N ASP A 17 -12.07 8.15 3.54
CA ASP A 17 -12.75 9.04 2.62
C ASP A 17 -14.13 8.46 2.30
N ALA A 18 -15.20 9.22 2.53
CA ALA A 18 -16.56 8.74 2.36
C ALA A 18 -16.87 8.29 0.91
N GLU A 19 -16.19 8.86 -0.09
CA GLU A 19 -16.36 8.47 -1.49
C GLU A 19 -15.76 7.08 -1.78
N PHE A 20 -14.70 6.69 -1.06
CA PHE A 20 -13.90 5.49 -1.35
C PHE A 20 -13.85 4.47 -0.20
N GLU A 21 -14.56 4.73 0.90
CA GLU A 21 -14.46 3.95 2.14
C GLU A 21 -14.81 2.48 1.92
N VAL A 22 -15.90 2.21 1.20
CA VAL A 22 -16.43 0.85 1.03
C VAL A 22 -15.46 0.00 0.22
N GLU A 23 -14.99 0.51 -0.91
CA GLU A 23 -14.08 -0.15 -1.83
C GLU A 23 -12.71 -0.35 -1.19
N SER A 24 -12.17 0.70 -0.55
CA SER A 24 -10.86 0.65 0.10
C SER A 24 -10.85 -0.35 1.25
N ARG A 25 -11.86 -0.31 2.13
CA ARG A 25 -11.98 -1.30 3.22
C ARG A 25 -12.11 -2.71 2.70
N ARG A 26 -12.85 -2.92 1.61
CA ARG A 26 -12.99 -4.24 1.00
C ARG A 26 -11.65 -4.79 0.52
N ILE A 27 -10.79 -3.95 -0.08
CA ILE A 27 -9.43 -4.35 -0.47
C ILE A 27 -8.65 -4.82 0.77
N PHE A 28 -8.67 -4.06 1.87
CA PHE A 28 -7.92 -4.44 3.07
C PHE A 28 -8.50 -5.64 3.83
N GLU A 29 -9.80 -5.95 3.71
CA GLU A 29 -10.34 -7.23 4.20
C GLU A 29 -9.84 -8.41 3.33
N LEU A 30 -9.74 -8.27 2.00
CA LEU A 30 -9.11 -9.30 1.16
C LEU A 30 -7.64 -9.54 1.55
N VAL A 31 -6.91 -8.46 1.85
CA VAL A 31 -5.51 -8.52 2.34
C VAL A 31 -5.44 -9.18 3.71
N LYS A 32 -6.41 -8.95 4.60
CA LYS A 32 -6.48 -9.56 5.93
C LYS A 32 -6.71 -11.06 5.89
N PHE A 33 -7.55 -11.54 4.96
CA PHE A 33 -7.86 -12.97 4.80
C PHE A 33 -6.89 -13.72 3.88
N GLY A 34 -5.89 -13.03 3.32
CA GLY A 34 -4.86 -13.65 2.46
C GLY A 34 -5.38 -14.01 1.06
N GLU A 35 -6.51 -13.42 0.66
CA GLU A 35 -7.03 -13.51 -0.71
C GLU A 35 -6.18 -12.66 -1.66
N VAL A 36 -5.53 -11.62 -1.15
CA VAL A 36 -4.58 -10.73 -1.84
C VAL A 36 -3.36 -10.54 -0.96
N ILE A 37 -2.16 -10.46 -1.56
CA ILE A 37 -0.95 -9.96 -0.90
C ILE A 37 -0.79 -8.49 -1.28
N CYS A 38 -0.79 -7.59 -0.30
CA CYS A 38 -0.51 -6.17 -0.54
C CYS A 38 1.00 -5.96 -0.62
N ILE A 39 1.47 -5.34 -1.69
CA ILE A 39 2.85 -4.88 -1.81
C ILE A 39 2.96 -3.50 -1.15
N LEU A 40 3.83 -3.41 -0.15
CA LEU A 40 4.13 -2.16 0.54
C LEU A 40 5.60 -1.79 0.27
N SER A 41 5.86 -1.12 -0.85
CA SER A 41 7.22 -0.75 -1.24
C SER A 41 7.78 0.36 -0.36
N GLU A 42 9.10 0.47 -0.29
CA GLU A 42 9.80 1.58 0.37
C GLU A 42 9.34 2.96 -0.17
N VAL A 43 9.04 3.05 -1.46
CA VAL A 43 8.52 4.28 -2.09
C VAL A 43 7.14 4.63 -1.51
N THR A 44 6.20 3.68 -1.50
CA THR A 44 4.86 3.87 -0.96
C THR A 44 4.89 4.15 0.54
N GLN A 45 5.80 3.52 1.29
CA GLN A 45 6.02 3.84 2.71
C GLN A 45 6.51 5.28 2.90
N GLY A 46 7.42 5.74 2.05
CA GLY A 46 7.91 7.13 2.04
C GLY A 46 6.79 8.14 1.79
N GLU A 47 5.92 7.89 0.80
CA GLU A 47 4.76 8.73 0.52
C GLU A 47 3.75 8.74 1.69
N LEU A 48 3.53 7.59 2.34
CA LEU A 48 2.62 7.47 3.48
C LEU A 48 3.18 8.12 4.76
N ALA A 49 4.48 8.41 4.86
CA ALA A 49 5.08 9.05 6.03
C ALA A 49 4.48 10.44 6.29
N ASP A 50 4.11 11.16 5.23
CA ASP A 50 3.49 12.49 5.30
C ASP A 50 1.96 12.45 5.30
N ALA A 51 1.34 11.26 5.21
CA ALA A 51 -0.11 11.11 5.19
C ALA A 51 -0.78 11.56 6.51
N PRO A 52 -2.09 11.85 6.52
CA PRO A 52 -2.82 12.18 7.74
C PRO A 52 -2.64 11.14 8.85
N LYS A 53 -2.58 11.56 10.11
CA LYS A 53 -2.29 10.68 11.27
C LYS A 53 -3.14 9.40 11.31
N ARG A 54 -4.43 9.49 10.94
CA ARG A 54 -5.34 8.34 10.87
C ARG A 54 -4.92 7.30 9.83
N VAL A 55 -4.40 7.74 8.69
CA VAL A 55 -3.90 6.87 7.61
C VAL A 55 -2.63 6.16 8.08
N ARG A 56 -1.69 6.89 8.68
CA ARG A 56 -0.45 6.29 9.22
C ARG A 56 -0.73 5.25 10.30
N HIS A 57 -1.64 5.55 11.23
CA HIS A 57 -2.06 4.57 12.24
C HIS A 57 -2.73 3.34 11.62
N PHE A 58 -3.50 3.54 10.55
CA PHE A 58 -4.10 2.41 9.82
C PHE A 58 -3.04 1.52 9.18
N VAL A 59 -2.07 2.09 8.47
CA VAL A 59 -0.95 1.34 7.88
C VAL A 59 -0.23 0.53 8.96
N GLN A 60 0.06 1.13 10.12
CA GLN A 60 0.65 0.42 11.26
C GLN A 60 -0.25 -0.71 11.79
N SER A 61 -1.57 -0.51 11.80
CA SER A 61 -2.52 -1.51 12.30
C SER A 61 -2.66 -2.74 11.40
N ILE A 62 -2.34 -2.62 10.11
CA ILE A 62 -2.45 -3.70 9.13
C ILE A 62 -1.13 -4.45 8.89
N MET A 63 -0.03 -4.08 9.55
CA MET A 63 1.27 -4.75 9.40
C MET A 63 1.26 -6.25 9.76
N GLY A 64 0.22 -6.73 10.47
CA GLY A 64 0.00 -8.15 10.73
C GLY A 64 -0.84 -8.88 9.66
N TYR A 65 -1.23 -8.22 8.58
CA TYR A 65 -1.99 -8.82 7.48
C TYR A 65 -1.04 -9.45 6.44
N PHE A 66 -1.58 -9.91 5.31
CA PHE A 66 -0.76 -10.45 4.22
C PHE A 66 -0.14 -9.30 3.40
N ILE A 67 0.92 -8.71 3.96
CA ILE A 67 1.70 -7.63 3.36
C ILE A 67 3.11 -8.13 3.03
N GLU A 68 3.60 -7.77 1.86
CA GLU A 68 4.99 -8.01 1.43
C GLU A 68 5.68 -6.66 1.27
N GLU A 69 6.64 -6.39 2.16
CA GLU A 69 7.47 -5.19 2.08
C GLU A 69 8.56 -5.40 1.05
N ILE A 70 8.70 -4.46 0.12
CA ILE A 70 9.67 -4.54 -0.98
C ILE A 70 10.62 -3.33 -0.95
N PRO A 71 11.94 -3.55 -0.87
CA PRO A 71 12.91 -2.46 -0.88
C PRO A 71 12.99 -1.81 -2.26
N LEU A 72 13.40 -0.54 -2.30
CA LEU A 72 13.80 0.08 -3.56
C LEU A 72 15.15 -0.49 -3.99
N THR A 73 15.28 -0.91 -5.25
CA THR A 73 16.53 -1.46 -5.79
C THR A 73 17.25 -0.45 -6.68
N ASP A 74 18.58 -0.54 -6.75
CA ASP A 74 19.40 0.30 -7.66
C ASP A 74 18.94 0.19 -9.11
N GLU A 75 18.52 -1.00 -9.55
CA GLU A 75 17.95 -1.23 -10.87
C GLU A 75 16.63 -0.47 -11.08
N SER A 76 15.76 -0.45 -10.07
CA SER A 76 14.49 0.30 -10.13
C SER A 76 14.71 1.80 -10.18
N ILE A 77 15.70 2.30 -9.42
CA ILE A 77 16.11 3.71 -9.44
C ILE A 77 16.65 4.08 -10.81
N LEU A 78 17.57 3.28 -11.34
CA LEU A 78 18.15 3.49 -12.67
C LEU A 78 17.06 3.51 -13.75
N LEU A 79 16.07 2.62 -13.66
CA LEU A 79 14.95 2.59 -14.60
C LEU A 79 14.10 3.87 -14.55
N ALA A 80 13.87 4.44 -13.37
CA ALA A 80 13.12 5.68 -13.22
C ALA A 80 13.88 6.91 -13.75
N GLU A 81 15.21 6.91 -13.65
CA GLU A 81 16.07 8.00 -14.13
C GLU A 81 16.34 7.94 -15.63
N LEU A 82 16.18 6.78 -16.25
CA LEU A 82 16.25 6.60 -17.70
C LEU A 82 15.11 7.37 -18.37
N LYS A 83 15.39 8.63 -18.74
CA LYS A 83 14.57 9.42 -19.65
C LYS A 83 14.60 8.80 -21.04
N LEU A 84 13.66 7.88 -21.29
CA LEU A 84 13.31 7.44 -22.64
C LEU A 84 12.64 8.57 -23.43
#